data_AF-X1G2V4-F1
#
_entry.id   AF-X1G2V4-F1
#
_cell.length_a   1.000
_cell.length_b   1.000
_cell.length_c   1.000
_cell.angle_alpha   90.00
_cell.angle_beta   90.00
_cell.angle_gamma   90.00
#
_symmetry.space_group_name_H-M   'P 1'
#
loop_
_entity.id
_entity.type
_entity.pdbx_description
1 polymer ?
#
loop_
_entity_poly.entity_id
_entity_poly.type
_entity_poly.pdbx_seq_one_letter_code
_entity_poly.pdbx_strand_id
1 'polypeptide(L)'
;LDTNITGECELYGKALRGNRKNWHIGFASWPQKITEEYEKELSRERFVREIDGRLKHYKTDMLDIWRPVGATWGQGQTSMPTMLMVSRRVLDMVVEVFEKVRQQGKIRWLGISAHNPRVFHRVLNEYPQFSVIIFPYLFLTEELGGDSLLKLAQKKNVGVIGLKPFGAGTTFGIKPREIQGKVDKNAHILVKKMLQEPRISAVIPGVNTTEQLEENVKGSYERDKRLTFKDKEAVRRCTENYHANLTQEYQWLRNWEVV
;
A
#
# COMPACT_ATOMS: atom_id res chain seq x y z
N LEU A 1 -4.51 -2.13 9.38
CA LEU A 1 -3.92 -3.37 8.85
C LEU A 1 -4.21 -3.42 7.35
N ASP A 2 -3.26 -3.80 6.51
CA ASP A 2 -3.48 -4.09 5.09
C ASP A 2 -2.87 -5.47 4.81
N THR A 3 -3.71 -6.46 4.48
CA THR A 3 -3.27 -7.86 4.38
C THR A 3 -3.64 -8.48 3.04
N ASN A 4 -2.74 -9.31 2.52
CA ASN A 4 -2.97 -10.09 1.30
C ASN A 4 -2.92 -11.61 1.55
N ILE A 5 -2.50 -12.06 2.74
CA ILE A 5 -2.26 -13.48 3.04
C ILE A 5 -3.36 -14.01 3.96
N THR A 6 -3.99 -15.11 3.57
CA THR A 6 -5.08 -15.73 4.35
C THR A 6 -4.67 -16.12 5.76
N GLY A 7 -3.51 -16.77 5.92
CA GLY A 7 -3.03 -17.18 7.24
C GLY A 7 -2.83 -16.00 8.20
N GLU A 8 -2.39 -14.85 7.70
CA GLU A 8 -2.23 -13.64 8.51
C GLU A 8 -3.59 -13.09 8.98
N CYS A 9 -4.63 -13.17 8.13
CA CYS A 9 -5.96 -12.65 8.46
C CYS A 9 -6.54 -13.32 9.72
N GLU A 10 -6.35 -14.62 9.90
CA GLU A 10 -6.84 -15.34 11.08
C GLU A 10 -6.09 -14.95 12.37
N LEU A 11 -4.78 -14.73 12.27
CA LEU A 11 -3.96 -14.28 13.39
C LEU A 11 -4.41 -12.88 13.83
N TYR A 12 -4.61 -11.96 12.89
CA TYR A 12 -5.16 -10.65 13.20
C TYR A 12 -6.59 -10.75 13.73
N GLY A 13 -7.46 -11.59 13.16
CA GLY A 13 -8.81 -11.80 13.68
C GLY A 13 -8.83 -12.23 15.16
N LYS A 14 -7.87 -13.06 15.58
CA LYS A 14 -7.69 -13.40 17.01
C LYS A 14 -7.23 -12.19 17.83
N ALA A 15 -6.23 -11.45 17.36
CA ALA A 15 -5.68 -10.28 18.05
C ALA A 15 -6.69 -9.12 18.19
N LEU A 16 -7.62 -8.98 17.24
CA LEU A 16 -8.61 -7.91 17.20
C LEU A 16 -9.87 -8.18 18.04
N ARG A 17 -10.03 -9.40 18.59
CA ARG A 17 -11.23 -9.81 19.32
C ARG A 17 -11.54 -8.83 20.47
N GLY A 18 -12.78 -8.35 20.53
CA GLY A 18 -13.24 -7.35 21.51
C GLY A 18 -12.81 -5.91 21.21
N ASN A 19 -11.88 -5.69 20.28
CA ASN A 19 -11.28 -4.39 19.99
C ASN A 19 -11.40 -3.95 18.52
N ARG A 20 -12.16 -4.68 17.68
CA ARG A 20 -12.35 -4.41 16.24
C ARG A 20 -12.59 -2.93 15.90
N LYS A 21 -13.35 -2.21 16.73
CA LYS A 21 -13.69 -0.79 16.54
C LYS A 21 -12.47 0.15 16.51
N ASN A 22 -11.34 -0.26 17.08
CA ASN A 22 -10.11 0.54 17.14
C ASN A 22 -9.23 0.38 15.88
N TRP A 23 -9.67 -0.40 14.89
CA TRP A 23 -8.84 -0.80 13.77
C TRP A 23 -9.51 -0.52 12.44
N HIS A 24 -8.73 -0.04 11.48
CA HIS A 24 -9.10 -0.05 10.07
C HIS A 24 -8.48 -1.28 9.39
N ILE A 25 -9.33 -2.11 8.81
CA ILE A 25 -8.93 -3.35 8.13
C ILE A 25 -9.08 -3.18 6.63
N GLY A 26 -7.94 -3.09 5.95
CA GLY A 26 -7.81 -3.22 4.50
C GLY A 26 -7.39 -4.65 4.11
N PHE A 27 -7.88 -5.12 2.97
CA PHE A 27 -7.46 -6.41 2.43
C PHE A 27 -7.50 -6.45 0.90
N ALA A 28 -6.68 -7.31 0.30
CA ALA A 28 -6.82 -7.67 -1.11
C ALA A 28 -7.52 -9.02 -1.29
N SER A 29 -8.51 -9.09 -2.19
CA SER A 29 -9.31 -10.29 -2.50
C SER A 29 -8.74 -11.18 -3.61
N TRP A 30 -7.54 -10.89 -4.09
CA TRP A 30 -6.90 -11.55 -5.25
C TRP A 30 -5.81 -12.49 -4.72
N PRO A 31 -5.24 -13.39 -5.55
CA PRO A 31 -4.00 -14.03 -5.20
C PRO A 31 -2.98 -12.92 -5.01
N GLN A 32 -1.87 -13.25 -4.38
CA GLN A 32 -0.75 -12.32 -4.25
C GLN A 32 -0.31 -11.72 -5.61
N LYS A 33 -0.71 -12.32 -6.75
CA LYS A 33 -0.41 -11.90 -8.12
C LYS A 33 -1.63 -12.09 -9.06
N ILE A 34 -1.91 -11.13 -9.93
CA ILE A 34 -2.85 -11.27 -11.07
C ILE A 34 -2.11 -11.85 -12.28
N THR A 35 -2.53 -12.99 -12.79
CA THR A 35 -2.05 -13.51 -14.08
C THR A 35 -3.16 -13.47 -15.12
N GLU A 36 -2.81 -13.60 -16.40
CA GLU A 36 -3.81 -13.67 -17.47
C GLU A 36 -4.75 -14.87 -17.30
N GLU A 37 -4.23 -16.01 -16.86
CA GLU A 37 -5.02 -17.20 -16.54
C GLU A 37 -5.94 -16.90 -15.36
N TYR A 38 -5.40 -16.28 -14.31
CA TYR A 38 -6.18 -15.95 -13.13
C TYR A 38 -7.31 -14.99 -13.44
N GLU A 39 -7.09 -13.98 -14.30
CA GLU A 39 -8.14 -13.05 -14.68
C GLU A 39 -9.33 -13.77 -15.33
N LYS A 40 -9.08 -14.82 -16.13
CA LYS A 40 -10.15 -15.59 -16.78
C LYS A 40 -11.04 -16.32 -15.77
N GLU A 41 -10.51 -16.69 -14.61
CA GLU A 41 -11.25 -17.36 -13.54
C GLU A 41 -12.01 -16.42 -12.58
N LEU A 42 -11.90 -15.11 -12.79
CA LEU A 42 -12.59 -14.15 -11.96
C LEU A 42 -14.07 -14.08 -12.29
N SER A 43 -14.87 -14.10 -11.24
CA SER A 43 -16.32 -13.88 -11.32
C SER A 43 -16.78 -13.04 -10.14
N ARG A 44 -17.97 -12.44 -10.29
CA ARG A 44 -18.61 -11.65 -9.22
C ARG A 44 -18.86 -12.51 -7.99
N GLU A 45 -19.32 -13.74 -8.18
CA GLU A 45 -19.56 -14.73 -7.12
C GLU A 45 -18.26 -15.08 -6.40
N ARG A 46 -17.15 -15.20 -7.13
CA ARG A 46 -15.83 -15.42 -6.53
C ARG A 46 -15.44 -14.26 -5.62
N PHE A 47 -15.60 -13.01 -6.05
CA PHE A 47 -15.29 -11.86 -5.20
C PHE A 47 -16.14 -11.83 -3.93
N VAL A 48 -17.45 -12.08 -4.04
CA VAL A 48 -18.34 -12.15 -2.87
C VAL A 48 -17.88 -13.27 -1.92
N ARG A 49 -17.56 -14.46 -2.44
CA ARG A 49 -17.03 -15.57 -1.61
C ARG A 49 -15.73 -15.20 -0.91
N GLU A 50 -14.80 -14.54 -1.59
CA GLU A 50 -13.53 -14.10 -0.99
C GLU A 50 -13.79 -13.08 0.13
N ILE A 51 -14.62 -12.06 -0.12
CA ILE A 51 -15.01 -11.06 0.90
C ILE A 51 -15.61 -11.75 2.12
N ASP A 52 -16.58 -12.66 1.92
CA ASP A 52 -17.22 -13.40 3.00
C ASP A 52 -16.23 -14.30 3.76
N GLY A 53 -15.26 -14.89 3.04
CA GLY A 53 -14.15 -15.61 3.65
C GLY A 53 -13.31 -14.71 4.55
N ARG A 54 -12.97 -13.49 4.10
CA ARG A 54 -12.18 -12.55 4.92
C ARG A 54 -12.91 -12.10 6.16
N LEU A 55 -14.20 -11.80 6.06
CA LEU A 55 -15.05 -11.46 7.21
C LEU A 55 -14.98 -12.57 8.27
N LYS A 56 -15.07 -13.84 7.85
CA LYS A 56 -14.93 -15.00 8.75
C LYS A 56 -13.55 -15.09 9.39
N HIS A 57 -12.46 -14.95 8.61
CA HIS A 57 -11.09 -15.02 9.15
C HIS A 57 -10.84 -13.92 10.20
N TYR A 58 -11.30 -12.69 9.91
CA TYR A 58 -11.19 -11.56 10.82
C TYR A 58 -12.19 -11.58 11.98
N LYS A 59 -13.19 -12.47 11.94
CA LYS A 59 -14.28 -12.57 12.93
C LYS A 59 -15.00 -11.22 13.10
N THR A 60 -15.35 -10.61 11.98
CA THR A 60 -16.00 -9.29 11.88
C THR A 60 -17.06 -9.31 10.79
N ASP A 61 -18.08 -8.48 10.92
CA ASP A 61 -19.16 -8.37 9.92
C ASP A 61 -18.89 -7.30 8.85
N MET A 62 -17.83 -6.50 9.05
CA MET A 62 -17.42 -5.44 8.12
C MET A 62 -15.89 -5.30 8.01
N LEU A 63 -15.41 -5.00 6.80
CA LEU A 63 -14.04 -4.59 6.47
C LEU A 63 -14.03 -3.14 5.99
N ASP A 64 -13.04 -2.36 6.42
CA ASP A 64 -12.99 -0.93 6.11
C ASP A 64 -12.64 -0.67 4.65
N ILE A 65 -11.69 -1.42 4.09
CA ILE A 65 -11.22 -1.22 2.72
C ILE A 65 -11.15 -2.57 2.00
N TRP A 66 -11.95 -2.73 0.95
CA TRP A 66 -11.70 -3.77 -0.04
C TRP A 66 -10.76 -3.23 -1.10
N ARG A 67 -9.61 -3.87 -1.30
CA ARG A 67 -8.53 -3.32 -2.11
C ARG A 67 -7.91 -4.29 -3.11
N PRO A 68 -8.48 -4.41 -4.32
CA PRO A 68 -7.83 -5.12 -5.41
C PRO A 68 -6.38 -4.75 -5.71
N VAL A 69 -5.65 -5.71 -6.28
CA VAL A 69 -4.32 -5.46 -6.89
C VAL A 69 -4.58 -5.02 -8.33
N GLY A 70 -4.00 -3.91 -8.75
CA GLY A 70 -4.19 -3.34 -10.08
C GLY A 70 -3.06 -3.62 -11.06
N ALA A 71 -1.89 -4.03 -10.57
CA ALA A 71 -0.81 -4.55 -11.39
C ALA A 71 0.10 -5.48 -10.58
N THR A 72 0.62 -6.51 -11.22
CA THR A 72 1.62 -7.41 -10.62
C THR A 72 2.81 -7.64 -11.55
N TRP A 73 3.92 -8.04 -10.94
CA TRP A 73 5.08 -8.55 -11.65
C TRP A 73 4.83 -10.00 -12.10
N GLY A 74 4.93 -10.23 -13.41
CA GLY A 74 5.03 -11.57 -13.99
C GLY A 74 6.39 -12.22 -13.72
N GLN A 75 6.51 -13.52 -14.00
CA GLN A 75 7.77 -14.23 -13.82
C GLN A 75 8.87 -13.63 -14.69
N GLY A 76 10.02 -13.30 -14.09
CA GLY A 76 11.18 -12.72 -14.78
C GLY A 76 11.05 -11.25 -15.18
N GLN A 77 9.89 -10.61 -14.94
CA GLN A 77 9.71 -9.19 -15.26
C GLN A 77 10.42 -8.29 -14.25
N THR A 78 11.19 -7.33 -14.76
CA THR A 78 11.92 -6.33 -13.96
C THR A 78 11.64 -4.89 -14.37
N SER A 79 10.85 -4.69 -15.44
CA SER A 79 10.56 -3.38 -16.02
C SER A 79 9.08 -3.01 -15.87
N MET A 80 8.79 -1.85 -15.27
CA MET A 80 7.43 -1.43 -14.91
C MET A 80 6.42 -1.43 -16.09
N PRO A 81 6.80 -1.05 -17.33
CA PRO A 81 5.90 -1.14 -18.48
C PRO A 81 5.45 -2.55 -18.87
N THR A 82 6.18 -3.60 -18.46
CA THR A 82 5.82 -4.99 -18.81
C THR A 82 4.88 -5.64 -17.81
N MET A 83 4.61 -4.99 -16.68
CA MET A 83 3.72 -5.53 -15.64
C MET A 83 2.35 -5.92 -16.18
N LEU A 84 1.82 -7.03 -15.66
CA LEU A 84 0.44 -7.45 -15.91
C LEU A 84 -0.51 -6.49 -15.19
N MET A 85 -1.29 -5.73 -15.95
CA MET A 85 -2.25 -4.75 -15.44
C MET A 85 -3.66 -5.33 -15.41
N VAL A 86 -4.43 -4.94 -14.40
CA VAL A 86 -5.84 -5.29 -14.30
C VAL A 86 -6.63 -4.80 -15.53
N SER A 87 -7.46 -5.67 -16.09
CA SER A 87 -8.31 -5.32 -17.23
C SER A 87 -9.54 -4.49 -16.84
N ARG A 88 -10.12 -3.75 -17.79
CA ARG A 88 -11.37 -2.99 -17.60
C ARG A 88 -12.53 -3.90 -17.20
N ARG A 89 -12.71 -5.03 -17.89
CA ARG A 89 -13.69 -6.07 -17.57
C ARG A 89 -13.65 -6.44 -16.09
N VAL A 90 -12.45 -6.55 -15.53
CA VAL A 90 -12.23 -6.92 -14.14
C VAL A 90 -12.55 -5.75 -13.20
N LEU A 91 -12.17 -4.52 -13.54
CA LEU A 91 -12.56 -3.32 -12.80
C LEU A 91 -14.08 -3.11 -12.76
N ASP A 92 -14.77 -3.37 -13.87
CA ASP A 92 -16.24 -3.32 -13.95
C ASP A 92 -16.88 -4.29 -12.95
N MET A 93 -16.42 -5.56 -12.95
CA MET A 93 -16.89 -6.56 -11.98
C MET A 93 -16.60 -6.16 -10.52
N VAL A 94 -15.43 -5.56 -10.26
CA VAL A 94 -15.06 -5.08 -8.92
C VAL A 94 -16.03 -4.01 -8.44
N VAL A 95 -16.31 -3.02 -9.29
CA VAL A 95 -17.21 -1.92 -8.94
C VAL A 95 -18.62 -2.43 -8.67
N GLU A 96 -19.15 -3.30 -9.53
CA GLU A 96 -20.48 -3.89 -9.33
C GLU A 96 -20.58 -4.70 -8.03
N VAL A 97 -19.57 -5.52 -7.73
CA VAL A 97 -19.53 -6.26 -6.47
C VAL A 97 -19.42 -5.31 -5.29
N PHE A 98 -18.59 -4.26 -5.39
CA PHE A 98 -18.38 -3.30 -4.30
C PHE A 98 -19.68 -2.61 -3.93
N GLU A 99 -20.42 -2.11 -4.92
CA GLU A 99 -21.71 -1.45 -4.68
C GLU A 99 -22.68 -2.39 -3.95
N LYS A 100 -22.77 -3.65 -4.39
CA LYS A 100 -23.60 -4.67 -3.73
C LYS A 100 -23.17 -4.94 -2.29
N VAL A 101 -21.90 -5.23 -2.04
CA VAL A 101 -21.44 -5.61 -0.68
C VAL A 101 -21.39 -4.41 0.27
N ARG A 102 -21.23 -3.20 -0.26
CA ARG A 102 -21.33 -1.95 0.51
C ARG A 102 -22.77 -1.72 0.98
N GLN A 103 -23.77 -1.94 0.12
CA GLN A 103 -25.18 -1.88 0.53
C GLN A 103 -25.50 -2.92 1.63
N GLN A 104 -24.83 -4.07 1.60
CA GLN A 104 -24.93 -5.10 2.65
C GLN A 104 -24.17 -4.76 3.94
N GLY A 105 -23.48 -3.61 4.00
CA GLY A 105 -22.67 -3.20 5.16
C GLY A 105 -21.36 -3.97 5.34
N LYS A 106 -20.98 -4.84 4.39
CA LYS A 106 -19.80 -5.71 4.49
C LYS A 106 -18.49 -4.96 4.24
N ILE A 107 -18.51 -3.97 3.35
CA ILE A 107 -17.33 -3.17 2.96
C ILE A 107 -17.67 -1.68 3.07
N ARG A 108 -16.78 -0.88 3.68
CA ARG A 108 -16.97 0.57 3.78
C ARG A 108 -16.44 1.33 2.56
N TRP A 109 -15.23 1.03 2.11
CA TRP A 109 -14.53 1.73 1.03
C TRP A 109 -13.93 0.77 0.01
N LEU A 110 -13.88 1.20 -1.25
CA LEU A 110 -13.15 0.52 -2.31
C LEU A 110 -11.81 1.23 -2.51
N GLY A 111 -10.73 0.45 -2.58
CA GLY A 111 -9.41 0.95 -2.95
C GLY A 111 -8.72 0.08 -3.99
N ILE A 112 -7.52 0.46 -4.39
CA ILE A 112 -6.67 -0.35 -5.28
C ILE A 112 -5.19 -0.12 -4.98
N SER A 113 -4.35 -1.16 -5.11
CA SER A 113 -2.90 -0.96 -5.12
C SER A 113 -2.25 -1.39 -6.42
N ALA A 114 -1.18 -0.73 -6.82
CA ALA A 114 -0.37 -1.15 -7.94
C ALA A 114 1.07 -0.64 -7.78
N HIS A 115 2.00 -1.27 -8.49
CA HIS A 115 3.35 -0.73 -8.71
C HIS A 115 3.50 -0.07 -10.09
N ASN A 116 2.39 0.30 -10.74
CA ASN A 116 2.40 1.05 -11.99
C ASN A 116 1.42 2.24 -11.91
N PRO A 117 1.88 3.50 -12.11
CA PRO A 117 1.03 4.68 -11.96
C PRO A 117 -0.12 4.74 -12.97
N ARG A 118 0.01 4.11 -14.14
CA ARG A 118 -1.04 4.08 -15.19
C ARG A 118 -2.36 3.49 -14.68
N VAL A 119 -2.28 2.56 -13.72
CA VAL A 119 -3.47 1.99 -13.07
C VAL A 119 -4.28 3.09 -12.39
N PHE A 120 -3.60 3.97 -11.64
CA PHE A 120 -4.28 5.01 -10.87
C PHE A 120 -4.85 6.11 -11.75
N HIS A 121 -4.13 6.55 -12.79
CA HIS A 121 -4.71 7.49 -13.76
C HIS A 121 -5.96 6.91 -14.42
N ARG A 122 -5.99 5.61 -14.73
CA ARG A 122 -7.20 4.94 -15.23
C ARG A 122 -8.33 4.95 -14.19
N VAL A 123 -8.08 4.37 -13.01
CA VAL A 123 -9.16 4.20 -12.02
C VAL A 123 -9.73 5.53 -11.53
N LEU A 124 -8.89 6.54 -11.30
CA LEU A 124 -9.34 7.83 -10.79
C LEU A 124 -10.09 8.68 -11.82
N ASN A 125 -9.88 8.43 -13.12
CA ASN A 125 -10.59 9.14 -14.17
C ASN A 125 -11.90 8.46 -14.57
N GLU A 126 -11.97 7.14 -14.45
CA GLU A 126 -13.06 6.35 -15.05
C GLU A 126 -13.98 5.67 -14.04
N TYR A 127 -13.52 5.45 -12.79
CA TYR A 127 -14.25 4.67 -11.78
C TYR A 127 -14.36 5.47 -10.47
N PRO A 128 -15.37 6.35 -10.33
CA PRO A 128 -15.54 7.21 -9.15
C PRO A 128 -15.77 6.45 -7.83
N GLN A 129 -16.03 5.15 -7.88
CA GLN A 129 -16.24 4.30 -6.71
C GLN A 129 -14.94 4.08 -5.90
N PHE A 130 -13.76 4.22 -6.52
CA PHE A 130 -12.49 4.07 -5.81
C PHE A 130 -12.23 5.29 -4.91
N SER A 131 -12.13 5.05 -3.61
CA SER A 131 -11.92 6.07 -2.58
C SER A 131 -10.51 6.04 -1.98
N VAL A 132 -9.71 5.01 -2.27
CA VAL A 132 -8.34 4.86 -1.74
C VAL A 132 -7.39 4.32 -2.81
N ILE A 133 -6.21 4.93 -2.97
CA ILE A 133 -5.11 4.35 -3.75
C ILE A 133 -3.92 4.05 -2.85
N ILE A 134 -3.25 2.92 -3.11
CA ILE A 134 -2.07 2.51 -2.36
C ILE A 134 -0.93 2.21 -3.34
N PHE A 135 0.18 2.93 -3.21
CA PHE A 135 1.31 2.81 -4.13
C PHE A 135 2.65 3.08 -3.44
N PRO A 136 3.78 2.66 -4.02
CA PRO A 136 5.09 2.98 -3.49
C PRO A 136 5.29 4.50 -3.42
N TYR A 137 5.29 5.02 -2.20
CA TYR A 137 5.61 6.41 -1.91
C TYR A 137 6.72 6.31 -0.87
N LEU A 138 7.92 6.75 -1.23
CA LEU A 138 9.11 6.60 -0.42
C LEU A 138 9.40 7.91 0.32
N PHE A 139 10.25 7.85 1.33
CA PHE A 139 10.73 9.05 2.04
C PHE A 139 11.43 10.04 1.11
N LEU A 140 11.94 9.59 -0.03
CA LEU A 140 12.63 10.39 -1.04
C LEU A 140 11.75 10.74 -2.25
N THR A 141 10.46 10.36 -2.24
CA THR A 141 9.57 10.71 -3.35
C THR A 141 9.35 12.23 -3.38
N GLU A 142 9.53 12.80 -4.55
CA GLU A 142 9.30 14.20 -4.89
C GLU A 142 8.07 14.32 -5.80
N GLU A 143 7.50 15.52 -5.88
CA GLU A 143 6.33 15.77 -6.72
C GLU A 143 6.75 15.98 -8.18
N LEU A 144 6.08 15.30 -9.12
CA LEU A 144 6.33 15.42 -10.57
C LEU A 144 6.04 16.82 -11.14
N GLY A 145 5.24 17.62 -10.43
CA GLY A 145 4.60 18.81 -10.99
C GLY A 145 3.50 18.44 -11.99
N GLY A 146 2.68 19.41 -12.43
CA GLY A 146 1.65 19.16 -13.46
C GLY A 146 0.72 17.97 -13.15
N ASP A 147 0.83 16.90 -13.95
CA ASP A 147 0.07 15.63 -13.91
C ASP A 147 0.47 14.69 -12.74
N SER A 148 0.87 15.26 -11.59
CA SER A 148 1.21 14.46 -10.41
C SER A 148 0.02 13.63 -9.94
N LEU A 149 0.28 12.38 -9.58
CA LEU A 149 -0.73 11.46 -9.06
C LEU A 149 -1.34 11.96 -7.74
N LEU A 150 -0.55 12.63 -6.89
CA LEU A 150 -1.05 13.21 -5.64
C LEU A 150 -2.05 14.35 -5.90
N LYS A 151 -1.80 15.18 -6.93
CA LYS A 151 -2.75 16.22 -7.36
C LYS A 151 -4.03 15.60 -7.91
N LEU A 152 -3.92 14.55 -8.72
CA LEU A 152 -5.08 13.84 -9.26
C LEU A 152 -5.93 13.23 -8.13
N ALA A 153 -5.31 12.56 -7.17
CA ALA A 153 -6.00 11.99 -6.02
C ALA A 153 -6.72 13.07 -5.19
N GLN A 154 -6.05 14.20 -4.92
CA GLN A 154 -6.66 15.35 -4.24
C GLN A 154 -7.86 15.91 -5.01
N LYS A 155 -7.73 16.14 -6.33
CA LYS A 155 -8.81 16.63 -7.20
C LYS A 155 -10.02 15.69 -7.20
N LYS A 156 -9.78 14.38 -7.09
CA LYS A 156 -10.82 13.34 -7.09
C LYS A 156 -11.32 12.99 -5.68
N ASN A 157 -10.83 13.68 -4.65
CA ASN A 157 -11.15 13.41 -3.24
C ASN A 157 -10.90 11.94 -2.84
N VAL A 158 -9.74 11.42 -3.23
CA VAL A 158 -9.30 10.05 -2.97
C VAL A 158 -8.16 10.04 -1.96
N GLY A 159 -8.26 9.17 -0.95
CA GLY A 159 -7.22 8.97 0.04
C GLY A 159 -6.00 8.26 -0.52
N VAL A 160 -4.81 8.63 -0.05
CA VAL A 160 -3.54 8.06 -0.51
C VAL A 160 -2.84 7.36 0.64
N ILE A 161 -2.43 6.11 0.42
CA ILE A 161 -1.62 5.34 1.37
C ILE A 161 -0.27 4.99 0.73
N GLY A 162 0.82 5.46 1.33
CA GLY A 162 2.18 5.17 0.88
C GLY A 162 2.70 3.83 1.40
N LEU A 163 3.29 3.03 0.53
CA LEU A 163 3.99 1.78 0.90
C LEU A 163 5.48 1.82 0.56
N LYS A 164 6.24 0.88 1.13
CA LYS A 164 7.70 0.73 0.98
C LYS A 164 8.49 1.99 1.39
N PRO A 165 8.17 2.63 2.54
CA PRO A 165 8.84 3.85 2.95
C PRO A 165 10.36 3.70 3.10
N PHE A 166 10.87 2.49 3.29
CA PHE A 166 12.30 2.20 3.54
C PHE A 166 13.03 1.56 2.35
N GLY A 167 12.41 1.52 1.17
CA GLY A 167 13.03 0.91 -0.02
C GLY A 167 13.44 -0.55 0.21
N ALA A 168 12.57 -1.35 0.85
CA ALA A 168 12.83 -2.73 1.23
C ALA A 168 14.08 -2.94 2.13
N GLY A 169 14.35 -1.98 3.03
CA GLY A 169 15.45 -2.04 4.00
C GLY A 169 16.76 -1.46 3.48
N THR A 170 16.89 -1.27 2.17
CA THR A 170 18.10 -0.77 1.51
C THR A 170 18.56 0.58 2.08
N THR A 171 17.63 1.46 2.44
CA THR A 171 17.96 2.77 3.01
C THR A 171 18.73 2.69 4.35
N PHE A 172 18.61 1.56 5.05
CA PHE A 172 19.31 1.24 6.29
C PHE A 172 20.54 0.34 6.07
N GLY A 173 20.94 0.12 4.81
CA GLY A 173 22.03 -0.79 4.45
C GLY A 173 21.69 -2.26 4.66
N ILE A 174 20.41 -2.62 4.71
CA ILE A 174 19.93 -3.99 4.92
C ILE A 174 19.44 -4.52 3.57
N LYS A 175 19.89 -5.71 3.17
CA LYS A 175 19.31 -6.36 1.97
C LYS A 175 17.92 -6.88 2.30
N PRO A 176 16.97 -6.90 1.34
CA PRO A 176 15.60 -7.34 1.56
C PRO A 176 15.47 -8.74 2.23
N ARG A 177 16.41 -9.65 1.98
CA ARG A 177 16.43 -11.01 2.55
C ARG A 177 17.03 -11.09 3.97
N GLU A 178 17.64 -10.00 4.43
CA GLU A 178 18.39 -9.89 5.69
C GLU A 178 17.64 -9.02 6.73
N ILE A 179 16.39 -8.65 6.46
CA ILE A 179 15.55 -7.86 7.38
C ILE A 179 15.22 -8.73 8.60
N GLN A 180 16.11 -8.70 9.58
CA GLN A 180 15.99 -9.39 10.87
C GLN A 180 15.94 -8.33 11.95
N GLY A 181 14.81 -8.21 12.67
CA GLY A 181 14.48 -7.46 13.90
C GLY A 181 15.27 -6.23 14.38
N LYS A 182 16.22 -5.71 13.62
CA LYS A 182 17.10 -4.60 13.96
C LYS A 182 16.32 -3.33 13.76
N VAL A 183 16.33 -2.48 14.78
CA VAL A 183 15.70 -1.17 14.73
C VAL A 183 16.70 -0.16 14.17
N ASP A 184 16.36 0.49 13.06
CA ASP A 184 17.07 1.67 12.60
C ASP A 184 16.43 2.93 13.19
N LYS A 185 17.20 3.71 13.93
CA LYS A 185 16.72 4.92 14.62
C LYS A 185 16.39 6.08 13.68
N ASN A 186 16.63 5.94 12.38
CA ASN A 186 16.17 6.90 11.38
C ASN A 186 14.78 6.56 10.84
N ALA A 187 14.23 5.38 11.12
CA ALA A 187 12.93 4.95 10.57
C ALA A 187 11.79 5.94 10.91
N HIS A 188 11.72 6.42 12.16
CA HIS A 188 10.74 7.42 12.56
C HIS A 188 10.90 8.74 11.80
N ILE A 189 12.13 9.15 11.46
CA ILE A 189 12.42 10.38 10.71
C ILE A 189 11.90 10.26 9.27
N LEU A 190 12.09 9.09 8.64
CA LEU A 190 11.61 8.83 7.29
C LEU A 190 10.07 8.81 7.24
N VAL A 191 9.41 8.14 8.19
CA VAL A 191 7.94 8.14 8.31
C VAL A 191 7.41 9.54 8.58
N LYS A 192 8.04 10.28 9.51
CA LYS A 192 7.72 11.69 9.82
C LYS A 192 7.77 12.56 8.56
N LYS A 193 8.87 12.48 7.78
CA LYS A 193 9.01 13.24 6.53
C LYS A 193 7.87 12.93 5.55
N MET A 194 7.52 11.67 5.37
CA MET A 194 6.45 11.28 4.43
C MET A 194 5.07 11.79 4.87
N LEU A 195 4.77 11.72 6.17
CA LEU A 195 3.51 12.19 6.73
C LEU A 195 3.39 13.72 6.80
N GLN A 196 4.44 14.47 6.46
CA GLN A 196 4.39 15.92 6.28
C GLN A 196 3.77 16.34 4.94
N GLU A 197 3.64 15.43 3.98
CA GLU A 197 2.88 15.67 2.76
C GLU A 197 1.37 15.55 3.08
N PRO A 198 0.60 16.66 3.11
CA PRO A 198 -0.79 16.64 3.54
C PRO A 198 -1.71 15.80 2.64
N ARG A 199 -1.30 15.49 1.40
CA ARG A 199 -2.06 14.62 0.49
C ARG A 199 -1.90 13.13 0.83
N ILE A 200 -0.93 12.75 1.68
CA ILE A 200 -0.76 11.38 2.16
C ILE A 200 -1.62 11.16 3.40
N SER A 201 -2.57 10.23 3.32
CA SER A 201 -3.48 9.89 4.41
C SER A 201 -2.87 8.91 5.42
N ALA A 202 -1.99 8.01 4.96
CA ALA A 202 -1.27 7.07 5.82
C ALA A 202 -0.01 6.53 5.15
N VAL A 203 0.90 5.97 5.95
CA VAL A 203 2.08 5.23 5.49
C VAL A 203 2.08 3.85 6.12
N ILE A 204 2.36 2.80 5.34
CA ILE A 204 2.49 1.43 5.81
C ILE A 204 3.98 1.04 5.80
N PRO A 205 4.70 1.19 6.93
CA PRO A 205 6.07 0.74 7.07
C PRO A 205 6.15 -0.78 7.34
N GLY A 206 7.31 -1.36 7.03
CA GLY A 206 7.62 -2.74 7.40
C GLY A 206 7.91 -2.85 8.90
N VAL A 207 7.42 -3.93 9.52
CA VAL A 207 7.56 -4.21 10.96
C VAL A 207 7.66 -5.71 11.16
N ASN A 208 8.72 -6.16 11.83
CA ASN A 208 8.94 -7.54 12.24
C ASN A 208 9.03 -7.71 13.77
N THR A 209 9.25 -6.62 14.53
CA THR A 209 9.30 -6.63 16.00
C THR A 209 8.54 -5.46 16.61
N THR A 210 8.22 -5.57 17.89
CA THR A 210 7.56 -4.52 18.68
C THR A 210 8.37 -3.23 18.71
N GLU A 211 9.70 -3.31 18.78
CA GLU A 211 10.57 -2.14 18.84
C GLU A 211 10.62 -1.41 17.50
N GLN A 212 10.54 -2.14 16.37
CA GLN A 212 10.38 -1.54 15.05
C GLN A 212 9.01 -0.85 14.92
N LEU A 213 7.96 -1.44 15.50
CA LEU A 213 6.64 -0.81 15.55
C LEU A 213 6.66 0.50 16.32
N GLU A 214 7.24 0.51 17.53
CA GLU A 214 7.37 1.70 18.37
C GLU A 214 8.16 2.82 17.66
N GLU A 215 9.28 2.47 17.02
CA GLU A 215 10.07 3.42 16.24
C GLU A 215 9.24 4.01 15.08
N ASN A 216 8.50 3.19 14.33
CA ASN A 216 7.65 3.67 13.25
C ASN A 216 6.51 4.58 13.75
N VAL A 217 5.85 4.21 14.86
CA VAL A 217 4.75 4.98 15.46
C VAL A 217 5.23 6.36 15.94
N LYS A 218 6.45 6.45 16.47
CA LYS A 218 7.06 7.74 16.82
C LYS A 218 7.06 8.72 15.65
N GLY A 219 7.32 8.24 14.43
CA GLY A 219 7.30 9.08 13.23
C GLY A 219 5.93 9.70 12.96
N SER A 220 4.85 8.95 13.20
CA SER A 220 3.48 9.44 13.08
C SER A 220 3.13 10.46 14.18
N TYR A 221 3.54 10.20 15.43
CA TYR A 221 3.31 11.11 16.55
C TYR A 221 4.04 12.45 16.39
N GLU A 222 5.17 12.45 15.69
CA GLU A 222 6.01 13.63 15.47
C GLU A 222 5.82 14.29 14.10
N ARG A 223 4.86 13.84 13.28
CA ARG A 223 4.65 14.31 11.90
C ARG A 223 4.54 15.83 11.78
N ASP A 224 3.88 16.48 12.74
CA ASP A 224 3.65 17.94 12.73
C ASP A 224 4.89 18.74 13.18
N LYS A 225 5.90 18.10 13.75
CA LYS A 225 7.17 18.76 14.13
C LYS A 225 8.02 18.97 12.88
N ARG A 226 8.60 20.15 12.70
CA ARG A 226 9.56 20.40 11.61
C ARG A 226 10.77 19.46 11.67
N LEU A 227 11.34 19.15 10.51
CA LEU A 227 12.60 18.39 10.44
C LEU A 227 13.76 19.26 10.94
N THR A 228 14.51 18.74 11.91
CA THR A 228 15.73 19.38 12.42
C THR A 228 16.88 19.29 11.41
N PHE A 229 17.99 19.98 11.65
CA PHE A 229 19.21 19.79 10.84
C PHE A 229 19.70 18.33 10.87
N LYS A 230 19.66 17.69 12.05
CA LYS A 230 20.02 16.28 12.20
C LYS A 230 19.06 15.35 11.45
N ASP A 231 17.76 15.68 11.43
CA ASP A 231 16.75 14.92 10.68
C ASP A 231 17.04 14.98 9.18
N LYS A 232 17.34 16.17 8.66
CA LYS A 232 17.68 16.38 7.24
C LYS A 232 18.94 15.63 6.85
N GLU A 233 19.95 15.65 7.71
CA GLU A 233 21.19 14.89 7.50
C GLU A 233 20.96 13.37 7.53
N ALA A 234 20.09 12.88 8.42
CA ALA A 234 19.67 11.49 8.42
C ALA A 234 18.97 11.11 7.11
N VAL A 235 18.03 11.93 6.63
CA VAL A 235 17.35 11.74 5.34
C VAL A 235 18.36 11.69 4.20
N ARG A 236 19.33 12.60 4.15
CA ARG A 236 20.39 12.63 3.11
C ARG A 236 21.16 11.31 3.08
N ARG A 237 21.67 10.85 4.23
CA ARG A 237 22.41 9.58 4.32
C ARG A 237 21.55 8.37 3.94
N CYS A 238 20.28 8.37 4.35
CA CYS A 238 19.33 7.33 3.98
C CYS A 238 19.09 7.29 2.46
N THR A 239 19.01 8.45 1.80
CA THR A 239 18.92 8.56 0.33
C THR A 239 20.17 8.01 -0.34
N GLU A 240 21.37 8.40 0.12
CA GLU A 240 22.65 7.92 -0.42
C GLU A 240 22.78 6.39 -0.30
N ASN A 241 22.43 5.83 0.87
CA ASN A 241 22.41 4.39 1.08
C ASN A 241 21.43 3.69 0.14
N TYR A 242 20.23 4.26 -0.04
CA TYR A 242 19.24 3.73 -0.96
C TYR A 242 19.78 3.70 -2.39
N HIS A 243 20.36 4.80 -2.89
CA HIS A 243 20.90 4.87 -4.25
C HIS A 243 22.10 3.95 -4.46
N ALA A 244 22.99 3.83 -3.47
CA ALA A 244 24.19 3.01 -3.57
C ALA A 244 23.92 1.50 -3.51
N ASN A 245 22.86 1.07 -2.81
CA ASN A 245 22.68 -0.34 -2.45
C ASN A 245 21.40 -0.98 -2.99
N LEU A 246 20.60 -0.27 -3.80
CA LEU A 246 19.34 -0.81 -4.33
C LEU A 246 19.60 -2.04 -5.20
N THR A 247 19.11 -3.19 -4.73
CA THR A 247 19.29 -4.48 -5.41
C THR A 247 18.54 -4.51 -6.75
N GLN A 248 19.01 -5.33 -7.69
CA GLN A 248 18.44 -5.45 -9.03
C GLN A 248 16.92 -5.69 -9.01
N GLU A 249 16.41 -6.54 -8.13
CA GLU A 249 14.96 -6.82 -8.02
C GLU A 249 14.11 -5.65 -7.52
N TYR A 250 14.72 -4.58 -6.99
CA TYR A 250 14.05 -3.40 -6.46
C TYR A 250 14.36 -2.12 -7.24
N GLN A 251 15.16 -2.19 -8.32
CA GLN A 251 15.47 -1.04 -9.18
C GLN A 251 14.21 -0.35 -9.73
N TRP A 252 13.11 -1.08 -9.88
CA TRP A 252 11.84 -0.51 -10.30
C TRP A 252 11.28 0.55 -9.33
N LEU A 253 11.71 0.57 -8.05
CA LEU A 253 11.35 1.63 -7.10
C LEU A 253 11.88 3.00 -7.51
N ARG A 254 12.91 3.07 -8.36
CA ARG A 254 13.40 4.34 -8.94
C ARG A 254 12.32 5.05 -9.77
N ASN A 255 11.35 4.32 -10.32
CA ASN A 255 10.21 4.92 -11.02
C ASN A 255 9.22 5.65 -10.09
N TRP A 256 9.42 5.56 -8.77
CA TRP A 256 8.58 6.16 -7.74
C TRP A 256 9.30 7.28 -6.97
N GLU A 257 10.49 7.69 -7.40
CA GLU A 257 11.18 8.86 -6.81
C GLU A 257 10.49 10.17 -7.18
N VAL A 258 9.69 10.18 -8.23
CA VAL A 258 8.96 11.36 -8.71
C VAL A 258 7.53 10.95 -9.08
N VAL A 259 6.52 11.53 -8.43
CA VAL A 259 5.09 11.10 -8.54
C VAL A 259 4.11 12.27 -8.55
#